data_AF-A0A2V9ENV8-F1
#
_entry.id   AF-A0A2V9ENV8-F1
#
_cell.length_a   1.000
_cell.length_b   1.000
_cell.length_c   1.000
_cell.angle_alpha   90.00
_cell.angle_beta   90.00
_cell.angle_gamma   90.00
#
_symmetry.space_group_name_H-M   'P 1'
#
loop_
_entity.id
_entity.type
_entity.pdbx_description
1 polymer ?
#
loop_
_entity_poly.entity_id
_entity_poly.type
_entity_poly.pdbx_seq_one_letter_code
_entity_poly.pdbx_strand_id
1 'polypeptide(L)' 'MPKMEECLIHVDLANALREVVDKMSLRPPEGFIGLSCPACHKPVKPMKAGTTGAAAHFEHLARNPQCSLSD' A
#
# COMPACT_ATOMS: atom_id res chain seq x y z
N MET A 1 -1.88 -12.67 -10.56
CA MET A 1 -1.16 -12.73 -9.28
C MET A 1 -2.08 -12.22 -8.18
N PRO A 2 -2.11 -12.85 -6.99
CA PRO A 2 -2.93 -12.39 -5.88
C PRO A 2 -2.42 -11.01 -5.42
N LYS A 3 -3.29 -10.00 -5.48
CA LYS A 3 -3.00 -8.67 -4.99
C LYS A 3 -3.29 -8.60 -3.50
N MET A 4 -2.47 -7.86 -2.76
CA MET A 4 -2.65 -7.68 -1.33
C MET A 4 -3.70 -6.58 -1.08
N GLU A 5 -4.78 -6.92 -0.39
CA GLU A 5 -5.85 -5.95 -0.03
C GLU A 5 -5.87 -5.62 1.46
N GLU A 6 -5.04 -6.31 2.26
CA GLU A 6 -4.94 -6.13 3.71
C GLU A 6 -3.49 -5.93 4.17
N CYS A 7 -3.30 -4.97 5.08
CA CYS A 7 -2.02 -4.60 5.69
C CYS A 7 -2.29 -4.09 7.12
N LEU A 8 -2.54 -4.99 8.09
CA LEU A 8 -3.13 -4.71 9.42
C LEU A 8 -4.51 -4.00 9.40
N ILE A 9 -4.80 -3.26 8.33
CA ILE A 9 -6.02 -2.57 7.95
C ILE A 9 -6.31 -2.84 6.47
N HIS A 10 -7.58 -2.70 6.08
CA HIS A 10 -8.01 -2.84 4.69
C HIS A 10 -7.46 -1.70 3.81
N VAL A 11 -7.26 -1.96 2.51
CA VAL A 11 -6.70 -0.99 1.55
C VAL A 11 -7.52 0.30 1.43
N ASP A 12 -8.84 0.22 1.60
CA ASP A 12 -9.69 1.42 1.57
C ASP A 12 -9.40 2.35 2.74
N LEU A 13 -9.22 1.80 3.95
CA LEU A 13 -8.84 2.60 5.11
C LEU A 13 -7.43 3.17 4.95
N ALA A 14 -6.51 2.41 4.37
CA ALA A 14 -5.17 2.91 4.07
C ALA A 14 -5.17 4.05 3.05
N ASN A 15 -6.01 3.97 2.01
CA ASN A 15 -6.20 5.05 1.04
C ASN A 15 -6.81 6.29 1.71
N ALA A 16 -7.78 6.13 2.61
CA ALA A 16 -8.35 7.25 3.37
C ALA A 16 -7.31 7.94 4.26
N LEU A 17 -6.48 7.16 4.97
CA LEU A 17 -5.38 7.70 5.78
C LEU A 17 -4.36 8.44 4.91
N ARG A 18 -4.05 7.92 3.71
CA ARG A 18 -3.16 8.59 2.76
C ARG A 18 -3.69 9.97 2.38
N GLU A 19 -4.99 10.10 2.09
CA GLU A 19 -5.60 11.39 1.77
C GLU A 19 -5.53 12.39 2.93
N VAL A 20 -5.68 11.93 4.17
CA VAL A 20 -5.53 12.78 5.36
C VAL A 20 -4.09 13.29 5.47
N VAL A 21 -3.11 12.39 5.36
CA VAL A 21 -1.67 12.73 5.40
C VAL A 21 -1.32 13.76 4.33
N ASP A 22 -1.75 13.52 3.08
CA ASP A 22 -1.51 14.42 1.95
C ASP A 22 -2.16 15.80 2.19
N LYS A 23 -3.41 15.85 2.69
CA LYS A 23 -4.11 17.12 3.02
C LYS A 23 -3.45 17.88 4.16
N MET A 24 -2.88 17.18 5.13
CA MET A 24 -2.15 17.78 6.24
C MET A 24 -0.74 18.24 5.83
N SER A 25 -0.34 18.08 4.57
CA SER A 25 1.01 18.36 4.07
C SER A 25 2.11 17.63 4.85
N LEU A 26 1.75 16.52 5.51
CA LEU A 26 2.70 15.62 6.12
C LEU A 26 3.40 14.90 4.97
N ARG A 27 4.70 15.10 4.81
CA ARG A 27 5.52 14.42 3.79
C ARG A 27 6.30 13.29 4.44
N PRO A 28 5.70 12.10 4.59
CA PRO A 28 6.48 10.96 5.05
C PRO A 28 7.61 10.64 4.06
N PRO A 29 8.75 10.14 4.55
CA PRO A 29 9.84 9.67 3.70
C PRO A 29 9.31 8.67 2.66
N GLU A 30 9.67 8.86 1.39
CA GLU A 30 9.38 7.92 0.30
C GLU A 30 7.90 7.55 0.10
N GLY A 31 6.97 8.38 0.60
CA GLY A 31 5.54 8.08 0.55
C GLY A 31 5.10 6.97 1.51
N PHE A 32 5.97 6.52 2.42
CA PHE A 32 5.67 5.51 3.42
C PHE A 32 4.85 6.06 4.59
N ILE A 33 3.59 5.66 4.69
CA ILE A 33 2.70 6.08 5.81
C ILE A 33 2.70 5.09 6.98
N GLY A 34 3.73 4.25 7.13
CA GLY A 34 3.81 3.28 8.24
C GLY A 34 3.17 1.91 7.97
N LEU A 35 2.90 1.56 6.71
CA LEU A 35 2.19 0.33 6.34
C LEU A 35 3.14 -0.76 5.85
N SER A 36 3.00 -1.99 6.36
CA SER A 36 3.93 -3.10 6.11
C SER A 36 3.23 -4.38 5.68
N CYS A 37 3.77 -5.06 4.68
CA CYS A 37 3.26 -6.36 4.22
C CYS A 37 3.19 -7.37 5.38
N PRO A 38 2.06 -8.08 5.60
CA PRO A 38 1.92 -9.02 6.70
C PRO A 38 2.80 -10.27 6.52
N ALA A 39 3.23 -10.58 5.29
CA ALA A 39 4.04 -11.76 5.00
C ALA A 39 5.55 -11.54 5.19
N CYS A 40 6.07 -10.37 4.78
CA CYS A 40 7.52 -10.11 4.81
C CYS A 40 7.92 -8.87 5.62
N HIS A 41 6.94 -8.16 6.20
CA HIS A 41 7.10 -6.95 7.00
C HIS A 41 7.85 -5.80 6.29
N LYS A 42 8.00 -5.87 4.96
CA LYS A 42 8.58 -4.80 4.17
C LYS A 42 7.55 -3.69 3.92
N PRO A 43 8.00 -2.43 3.76
CA PRO A 43 7.11 -1.29 3.49
C PRO A 43 6.24 -1.46 2.25
N VAL A 44 4.98 -1.06 2.37
CA VAL A 44 4.01 -1.03 1.27
C VAL A 44 3.32 0.33 1.18
N LYS A 45 2.78 0.64 0.01
CA LYS A 45 1.92 1.79 -0.26
C LYS A 45 0.54 1.31 -0.73
N PRO A 46 -0.55 1.96 -0.30
CA PRO A 46 -1.86 1.70 -0.88
C PRO A 46 -1.95 2.31 -2.28
N MET A 47 -2.57 1.59 -3.18
CA MET A 47 -2.88 1.99 -4.54
C MET A 47 -4.40 2.11 -4.67
N LYS A 48 -4.85 3.20 -5.29
CA LYS A 48 -6.26 3.40 -5.61
C LYS A 48 -6.69 2.46 -6.73
N ALA A 49 -8.00 2.20 -6.82
CA ALA A 49 -8.56 1.51 -7.97
C ALA A 49 -8.25 2.29 -9.25
N GLY A 50 -7.81 1.56 -10.29
CA GLY A 50 -7.48 2.13 -11.59
C GLY A 50 -8.72 2.33 -12.46
N THR A 51 -8.64 3.26 -13.41
CA THR A 51 -9.73 3.52 -14.39
C THR A 51 -9.97 2.37 -15.36
N THR A 52 -9.01 1.44 -15.47
CA THR A 52 -9.05 0.27 -16.34
C THR A 52 -9.45 -1.02 -15.61
N GLY A 53 -10.07 -0.91 -14.42
CA GLY A 53 -10.63 -2.05 -13.68
C GLY A 53 -9.68 -2.72 -12.70
N ALA A 54 -8.49 -2.18 -12.46
CA ALA A 54 -7.64 -2.64 -11.36
C ALA A 54 -8.30 -2.29 -10.01
N ALA A 55 -8.55 -3.29 -9.16
CA ALA A 55 -9.02 -3.07 -7.80
C ALA A 55 -7.98 -2.30 -6.96
N ALA A 56 -8.44 -1.65 -5.89
CA ALA A 56 -7.55 -1.07 -4.88
C ALA A 56 -6.72 -2.20 -4.25
N HIS A 57 -5.43 -1.96 -4.06
CA HIS A 57 -4.51 -2.96 -3.51
C HIS A 57 -3.29 -2.28 -2.90
N PHE A 58 -2.42 -3.05 -2.25
CA PHE A 58 -1.13 -2.62 -1.78
C PHE A 58 -0.01 -3.05 -2.71
N GLU A 59 0.99 -2.19 -2.87
CA GLU A 59 2.24 -2.49 -3.57
C GLU A 59 3.42 -2.34 -2.62
N HIS A 60 4.44 -3.18 -2.77
CA HIS A 60 5.70 -2.99 -2.06
C HIS A 60 6.43 -1.75 -2.56
N LEU A 61 7.04 -0.98 -1.67
CA LEU A 61 7.85 0.19 -2.06
C LEU A 61 9.11 -0.20 -2.83
N ALA A 62 9.68 -1.35 -2.48
CA ALA A 62 10.81 -1.96 -3.18
C ALA A 62 10.44 -3.38 -3.60
N ARG A 63 10.84 -3.78 -4.81
CA ARG A 63 10.60 -5.13 -5.32
C ARG A 63 11.24 -6.17 -4.38
N ASN A 64 10.46 -7.13 -3.93
CA ASN A 64 10.90 -8.22 -3.06
C ASN A 64 10.59 -9.59 -3.69
N PRO A 65 11.49 -10.16 -4.51
CA PRO A 65 11.25 -11.44 -5.18
C PRO A 65 11.10 -12.64 -4.21
N GLN A 66 11.39 -12.46 -2.92
CA GLN A 66 11.20 -13.49 -1.90
C GLN A 66 9.79 -13.47 -1.27
N CYS A 67 8.95 -12.49 -1.61
CA CYS A 67 7.59 -12.38 -1.10
C CYS A 67 6.59 -12.63 -2.22
N SER A 68 5.72 -13.62 -2.03
CA SER A 68 4.65 -13.98 -2.98
C SER A 68 3.60 -12.89 -3.21
N LEU A 69 3.60 -11.85 -2.37
CA LEU A 69 2.70 -10.68 -2.44
C LEU A 69 3.40 -9.43 -3.01
N SER A 70 4.64 -9.55 -3.48
CA SER A 70 5.46 -8.43 -3.97
C SER A 70 5.59 -8.34 -5.49
N ASP A 71 4.86 -9.17 -6.23
CA ASP A 71 4.84 -9.18 -7.69
C ASP A 71 3.51 -8.62 -8.25
#